data_AF-A0A167VMF3-F1
#
_entry.id   AF-A0A167VMF3-F1
#
_cell.length_a   1.000
_cell.length_b   1.000
_cell.length_c   1.000
_cell.angle_alpha   90.00
_cell.angle_beta   90.00
_cell.angle_gamma   90.00
#
_symmetry.space_group_name_H-M   'P 1'
#
loop_
_entity.id
_entity.type
_entity.pdbx_description
1 polymer ?
#
loop_
_entity_poly.entity_id
_entity_poly.type
_entity_poly.pdbx_seq_one_letter_code
_entity_poly.pdbx_strand_id
1 'polypeptide(L)'
;MGREIQKKKNRSGITRVKQKTKRTKAGRKRVDVLGNEIIAANWDKNLTLAQNYRKLGLSASLNAPTGGTEHRTKEAGGDLPLDPLHDLSGPSIPAATTEVRVERDPETGAIIRVVRPEDEEIEVAGIKRKAMNPLNDPLVDVFNSASTSTGVAPATDEEKAAAKSEVVMQLEAQAAMEEEALKHRKPRHMSQREAEWIESLVAKHGDNVMAMVRDKKLNPMQQTEGDIRRRLRKWQQAQEKSQE
;
A
#
# COMPACT_ATOMS: atom_id res chain seq x y z
N MET A 1 15.16 -46.35 14.49
CA MET A 1 16.22 -46.48 15.52
C MET A 1 17.51 -47.15 14.97
N GLY A 2 17.83 -46.99 13.68
CA GLY A 2 18.93 -47.73 13.04
C GLY A 2 20.27 -47.00 12.95
N ARG A 3 20.30 -45.67 13.12
CA ARG A 3 21.50 -44.87 12.83
C ARG A 3 22.53 -44.97 13.95
N GLU A 4 23.73 -45.46 13.65
CA GLU A 4 24.80 -45.67 14.63
C GLU A 4 25.21 -44.40 15.39
N ILE A 5 25.18 -43.26 14.70
CA ILE A 5 25.44 -41.94 15.30
C ILE A 5 24.41 -41.62 16.39
N GLN A 6 23.14 -41.96 16.19
CA GLN A 6 22.10 -41.75 17.21
C GLN A 6 22.31 -42.70 18.40
N LYS A 7 22.73 -43.95 18.15
CA LYS A 7 23.08 -44.92 19.21
C LYS A 7 24.29 -44.45 20.04
N LYS A 8 25.35 -43.93 19.40
CA LYS A 8 26.51 -43.33 20.09
C LYS A 8 26.09 -42.14 20.96
N LYS A 9 25.25 -41.24 20.46
CA LYS A 9 24.72 -40.09 21.22
C LYS A 9 23.85 -40.49 22.42
N ASN A 10 23.10 -41.59 22.32
CA ASN A 10 22.30 -42.09 23.43
C ASN A 10 23.15 -42.81 24.50
N ARG A 11 24.31 -43.38 24.11
CA ARG A 11 25.25 -44.07 25.02
C ARG A 11 26.26 -43.12 25.68
N SER A 12 26.58 -41.99 25.04
CA SER A 12 27.41 -40.98 25.66
C SER A 12 26.66 -40.41 26.88
N GLY A 13 27.25 -40.44 28.08
CA GLY A 13 26.67 -39.87 29.32
C GLY A 13 26.49 -38.35 29.30
N ILE A 14 26.56 -37.74 28.11
CA ILE A 14 26.35 -36.32 27.84
C ILE A 14 24.84 -36.06 27.81
N THR A 15 24.39 -35.01 28.49
CA THR A 15 22.99 -34.63 28.50
C THR A 15 22.52 -34.24 27.10
N ARG A 16 21.34 -34.73 26.70
CA ARG A 16 20.78 -34.44 25.39
C ARG A 16 20.37 -32.97 25.31
N VAL A 17 21.08 -32.19 24.51
CA VAL A 17 20.69 -30.80 24.20
C VAL A 17 19.32 -30.80 23.52
N LYS A 18 18.33 -30.20 24.18
CA LYS A 18 16.99 -29.97 23.64
C LYS A 18 16.86 -28.50 23.25
N GLN A 19 16.43 -28.24 22.02
CA GLN A 19 16.12 -26.88 21.57
C GLN A 19 14.82 -26.42 22.23
N LYS A 20 14.82 -25.21 22.80
CA LYS A 20 13.61 -24.59 23.33
C LYS A 20 12.67 -24.29 22.16
N THR A 21 11.44 -24.80 22.22
CA THR A 21 10.44 -24.54 21.16
C THR A 21 9.77 -23.19 21.41
N LYS A 22 9.46 -22.45 20.34
CA LYS A 22 8.64 -21.22 20.41
C LYS A 22 7.15 -21.53 20.55
N ARG A 23 6.81 -22.55 21.34
CA ARG A 23 5.44 -23.00 21.57
C ARG A 23 5.01 -22.75 23.01
N THR A 24 3.72 -22.53 23.21
CA THR A 24 3.10 -22.47 24.54
C THR A 24 3.06 -23.87 25.15
N LYS A 25 2.73 -23.97 26.44
CA LYS A 25 2.54 -25.27 27.10
C LYS A 25 1.43 -26.10 26.42
N ALA A 26 0.43 -25.42 25.83
CA ALA A 26 -0.65 -26.02 25.04
C ALA A 26 -0.25 -26.39 23.59
N GLY A 27 1.03 -26.24 23.21
CA GLY A 27 1.52 -26.60 21.87
C GLY A 27 1.25 -25.57 20.76
N ARG A 28 0.53 -24.49 21.06
CA ARG A 28 0.30 -23.38 20.11
C ARG A 28 1.57 -22.58 19.86
N LYS A 29 1.71 -22.00 18.66
CA LYS A 29 2.83 -21.09 18.36
C LYS A 29 2.71 -19.84 19.24
N ARG A 30 3.81 -19.43 19.88
CA ARG A 30 3.86 -18.12 20.55
C ARG A 30 3.97 -17.05 19.47
N VAL A 31 3.06 -16.08 19.52
CA VAL A 31 3.06 -14.92 18.65
C VAL A 31 3.55 -13.75 19.50
N ASP A 32 4.73 -13.25 19.14
CA ASP A 32 5.30 -12.04 19.71
C ASP A 32 5.11 -10.94 18.66
N VAL A 33 4.36 -9.90 19.00
CA VAL A 33 4.18 -8.73 18.13
C VAL A 33 5.45 -7.90 18.24
N LEU A 34 6.24 -7.90 17.16
CA LEU A 34 7.49 -7.17 17.05
C LEU A 34 7.25 -5.94 16.16
N GLY A 35 7.95 -4.84 16.44
CA GLY A 35 7.86 -3.61 15.65
C GLY A 35 7.17 -2.50 16.42
N ASN A 36 5.86 -2.33 16.22
CA ASN A 36 5.11 -1.19 16.78
C ASN A 36 4.63 -1.48 18.22
N GLU A 37 5.00 -0.60 19.15
CA GLU A 37 4.64 -0.67 20.57
C GLU A 37 3.13 -0.51 20.81
N ILE A 38 2.46 0.36 20.04
CA ILE A 38 1.02 0.62 20.13
C ILE A 38 0.22 -0.65 19.80
N ILE A 39 0.62 -1.35 18.74
CA ILE A 39 -0.02 -2.60 18.32
C ILE A 39 0.28 -3.70 19.35
N ALA A 40 1.51 -3.77 19.84
CA ALA A 40 1.91 -4.77 20.83
C ALA A 40 1.15 -4.62 22.16
N ALA A 41 0.89 -3.39 22.61
CA ALA A 41 0.11 -3.10 23.82
C ALA A 41 -1.35 -3.56 23.69
N ASN A 42 -1.95 -3.42 22.51
CA ASN A 42 -3.35 -3.76 22.25
C ASN A 42 -3.56 -5.17 21.68
N TRP A 43 -2.53 -6.03 21.70
CA TRP A 43 -2.59 -7.37 21.10
C TRP A 43 -3.09 -8.44 22.08
N ASP A 44 -4.26 -9.02 21.81
CA ASP A 44 -4.75 -10.16 22.59
C ASP A 44 -4.18 -11.49 22.05
N LYS A 45 -3.50 -12.24 22.91
CA LYS A 45 -2.90 -13.54 22.55
C LYS A 45 -3.93 -14.68 22.45
N ASN A 46 -5.15 -14.45 22.91
CA ASN A 46 -6.24 -15.43 22.86
C ASN A 46 -6.99 -15.39 21.53
N LEU A 47 -7.01 -14.22 20.88
CA LEU A 47 -7.68 -14.00 19.60
C LEU A 47 -6.81 -14.42 18.42
N THR A 48 -7.46 -14.69 17.29
CA THR A 48 -6.76 -14.94 16.02
C THR A 48 -6.18 -13.63 15.46
N LEU A 49 -5.22 -13.74 14.55
CA LEU A 49 -4.66 -12.57 13.86
C LEU A 49 -5.76 -11.73 13.23
N ALA A 50 -6.67 -12.35 12.46
CA ALA A 50 -7.75 -11.63 11.78
C ALA A 50 -8.70 -10.93 12.77
N GLN A 51 -9.03 -11.57 13.90
CA GLN A 51 -9.86 -10.96 14.95
C GLN A 51 -9.16 -9.76 15.60
N ASN A 52 -7.87 -9.87 15.91
CA ASN A 52 -7.11 -8.77 16.49
C ASN A 52 -7.04 -7.57 15.55
N TYR A 53 -6.64 -7.78 14.29
CA TYR A 53 -6.56 -6.68 13.32
C TYR A 53 -7.92 -6.00 13.15
N ARG A 54 -9.02 -6.76 13.05
CA ARG A 54 -10.39 -6.19 13.03
C ARG A 54 -10.71 -5.38 14.28
N LYS A 55 -10.39 -5.89 15.48
CA LYS A 55 -10.58 -5.16 16.75
C LYS A 55 -9.79 -3.85 16.78
N LEU A 56 -8.58 -3.85 16.22
CA LEU A 56 -7.76 -2.65 16.11
C LEU A 56 -8.29 -1.67 15.06
N GLY A 57 -9.20 -2.07 14.18
CA GLY A 57 -9.65 -1.27 13.04
C GLY A 57 -8.72 -1.35 11.82
N LEU A 58 -7.90 -2.41 11.74
CA LEU A 58 -6.94 -2.65 10.67
C LEU A 58 -7.37 -3.87 9.83
N SER A 59 -7.08 -3.87 8.53
CA SER A 59 -7.32 -5.02 7.66
C SER A 59 -6.23 -6.08 7.84
N ALA A 60 -6.61 -7.36 7.96
CA ALA A 60 -5.65 -8.47 8.05
C ALA A 60 -5.09 -8.91 6.68
N SER A 61 -5.86 -8.71 5.60
CA SER A 61 -5.47 -9.01 4.22
C SER A 61 -6.02 -7.94 3.27
N LEU A 62 -5.26 -7.63 2.22
CA LEU A 62 -5.66 -6.65 1.21
C LEU A 62 -6.71 -7.22 0.23
N ASN A 63 -6.65 -8.53 -0.02
CA ASN A 63 -7.58 -9.20 -0.92
C ASN A 63 -8.74 -9.82 -0.12
N ALA A 64 -9.86 -10.06 -0.83
CA ALA A 64 -10.98 -10.82 -0.30
C ALA A 64 -10.49 -12.21 0.16
N PRO A 65 -10.91 -12.66 1.35
CA PRO A 65 -10.50 -13.96 1.87
C PRO A 65 -11.08 -15.09 1.01
N THR A 66 -10.27 -16.09 0.71
CA THR A 66 -10.75 -17.31 0.07
C THR A 66 -11.48 -18.18 1.10
N GLY A 67 -12.74 -18.53 0.82
CA GLY A 67 -13.55 -19.39 1.68
C GLY A 67 -14.40 -18.64 2.70
N GLY A 68 -14.94 -19.37 3.68
CA GLY A 68 -15.81 -18.80 4.71
C GLY A 68 -15.04 -18.02 5.77
N THR A 69 -15.56 -16.86 6.14
CA THR A 69 -15.12 -16.10 7.31
C THR A 69 -15.94 -16.52 8.54
N GLU A 70 -15.38 -16.31 9.73
CA GLU A 70 -16.08 -16.59 10.99
C GLU A 70 -17.35 -15.73 11.12
N HIS A 71 -18.48 -16.37 11.41
CA HIS A 71 -19.74 -15.67 11.65
C HIS A 71 -19.71 -14.92 12.98
N ARG A 72 -20.11 -13.65 12.95
CA ARG A 72 -20.17 -12.79 14.13
C ARG A 72 -21.46 -13.07 14.91
N THR A 73 -21.36 -13.44 16.17
CA THR A 73 -22.52 -13.43 17.09
C THR A 73 -22.76 -12.00 17.56
N LYS A 74 -23.97 -11.47 17.35
CA LYS A 74 -24.35 -10.09 17.70
C LYS A 74 -24.27 -9.77 19.20
N GLU A 75 -24.12 -10.79 20.04
CA GLU A 75 -24.19 -10.66 21.51
C GLU A 75 -22.85 -10.31 22.18
N ALA A 76 -21.72 -10.49 21.50
CA ALA A 76 -20.40 -10.14 22.05
C ALA A 76 -20.01 -8.70 21.70
N GLY A 77 -20.84 -7.74 22.13
CA GLY A 77 -20.50 -6.34 22.38
C GLY A 77 -19.59 -5.61 21.38
N GLY A 78 -20.20 -4.82 20.51
CA GLY A 78 -19.58 -3.69 19.83
C GLY A 78 -19.84 -3.68 18.34
N ASP A 79 -20.38 -2.57 17.84
CA ASP A 79 -20.37 -2.16 16.42
C ASP A 79 -18.93 -1.97 15.96
N LEU A 80 -18.12 -3.04 15.97
CA LEU A 80 -16.78 -3.00 15.42
C LEU A 80 -16.93 -2.78 13.91
N PRO A 81 -16.26 -1.74 13.37
CA PRO A 81 -16.44 -1.35 11.99
C PRO A 81 -16.25 -2.55 11.06
N LEU A 82 -17.22 -2.74 10.16
CA LEU A 82 -17.16 -3.76 9.12
C LEU A 82 -15.87 -3.53 8.30
N ASP A 83 -15.12 -4.59 8.02
CA ASP A 83 -13.93 -4.50 7.17
C ASP A 83 -14.42 -4.61 5.72
N PRO A 84 -14.43 -3.50 4.95
CA PRO A 84 -15.05 -3.49 3.63
C PRO A 84 -14.44 -4.54 2.71
N LEU A 85 -13.14 -4.83 2.85
CA LEU A 85 -12.43 -5.78 1.99
C LEU A 85 -12.73 -7.24 2.32
N HIS A 86 -13.16 -7.52 3.54
CA HIS A 86 -13.41 -8.87 4.02
C HIS A 86 -14.87 -9.29 3.87
N ASP A 87 -15.78 -8.32 3.94
CA ASP A 87 -17.22 -8.56 3.90
C ASP A 87 -17.80 -8.34 2.47
N LEU A 88 -17.08 -7.70 1.53
CA LEU A 88 -17.49 -7.47 0.14
C LEU A 88 -16.99 -8.54 -0.86
N SER A 89 -16.83 -9.79 -0.45
CA SER A 89 -16.48 -10.90 -1.37
C SER A 89 -17.65 -11.22 -2.31
N GLY A 90 -17.84 -10.39 -3.33
CA GLY A 90 -18.70 -10.65 -4.48
C GLY A 90 -17.96 -11.48 -5.53
N PRO A 91 -18.67 -12.30 -6.34
CA PRO A 91 -18.05 -13.05 -7.43
C PRO A 91 -17.36 -12.09 -8.41
N SER A 92 -16.14 -12.43 -8.84
CA SER A 92 -15.49 -11.79 -10.00
C SER A 92 -16.29 -12.17 -11.25
N ILE A 93 -17.14 -11.27 -11.71
CA ILE A 93 -17.98 -11.50 -12.88
C ILE A 93 -17.17 -11.14 -14.13
N PRO A 94 -17.02 -12.05 -15.12
CA PRO A 94 -16.36 -11.71 -16.37
C PRO A 94 -17.15 -10.62 -17.09
N ALA A 95 -16.49 -9.52 -17.45
CA ALA A 95 -17.09 -8.45 -18.23
C ALA A 95 -17.60 -9.01 -19.57
N ALA A 96 -18.92 -9.10 -19.75
CA ALA A 96 -19.52 -9.56 -20.98
C ALA A 96 -19.36 -8.46 -22.05
N THR A 97 -18.63 -8.75 -23.13
CA THR A 97 -18.51 -7.83 -24.27
C THR A 97 -19.79 -7.89 -25.11
N THR A 98 -20.50 -6.76 -25.25
CA THR A 98 -21.70 -6.65 -26.09
C THR A 98 -21.41 -5.95 -27.42
N GLU A 99 -22.10 -6.37 -28.49
CA GLU A 99 -21.99 -5.78 -29.82
C GLU A 99 -22.97 -4.59 -29.97
N VAL A 100 -22.51 -3.48 -30.54
CA VAL A 100 -23.31 -2.25 -30.69
C VAL A 100 -23.41 -1.85 -32.17
N ARG A 101 -24.60 -1.43 -32.62
CA ARG A 101 -24.80 -0.95 -33.99
C ARG A 101 -24.35 0.50 -34.11
N VAL A 102 -23.55 0.78 -35.13
CA VAL A 102 -23.00 2.11 -35.39
C VAL A 102 -23.42 2.57 -36.79
N GLU A 103 -24.20 3.64 -36.84
CA GLU A 103 -24.57 4.33 -38.08
C GLU A 103 -23.48 5.35 -38.43
N ARG A 104 -22.97 5.25 -39.66
CA ARG A 104 -21.90 6.11 -40.20
C ARG A 104 -22.41 6.89 -41.39
N ASP A 105 -21.88 8.09 -41.54
CA ASP A 105 -22.16 8.97 -42.66
C ASP A 105 -21.59 8.37 -43.97
N PRO A 106 -22.37 8.21 -45.06
CA PRO A 106 -21.91 7.54 -46.27
C PRO A 106 -20.76 8.24 -46.99
N GLU A 107 -20.62 9.57 -46.87
CA GLU A 107 -19.60 10.31 -47.61
C GLU A 107 -18.28 10.49 -46.83
N THR A 108 -18.35 10.65 -45.51
CA THR A 108 -17.18 10.96 -44.67
C THR A 108 -16.71 9.81 -43.80
N GLY A 109 -17.55 8.76 -43.63
CA GLY A 109 -17.26 7.62 -42.75
C GLY A 109 -17.24 7.97 -41.26
N ALA A 110 -17.57 9.21 -40.89
CA ALA A 110 -17.68 9.66 -39.52
C ALA A 110 -18.86 8.98 -38.82
N ILE A 111 -18.70 8.64 -37.55
CA ILE A 111 -19.73 7.99 -36.74
C ILE A 111 -20.77 9.05 -36.35
N ILE A 112 -22.00 8.92 -36.87
CA ILE A 112 -23.10 9.85 -36.56
C ILE A 112 -23.83 9.38 -35.31
N ARG A 113 -24.17 8.08 -35.24
CA ARG A 113 -25.01 7.55 -34.17
C ARG A 113 -24.60 6.15 -33.76
N VAL A 114 -24.48 5.93 -32.46
CA VAL A 114 -24.25 4.62 -31.86
C VAL A 114 -25.59 4.16 -31.26
N VAL A 115 -26.26 3.23 -31.92
CA VAL A 115 -27.55 2.67 -31.50
C VAL A 115 -27.28 1.43 -30.64
N ARG A 116 -27.40 1.60 -29.32
CA ARG A 116 -27.39 0.48 -28.37
C ARG A 116 -28.82 -0.08 -28.25
N PRO A 117 -29.01 -1.40 -28.16
CA PRO A 117 -30.33 -2.01 -27.90
C PRO A 117 -30.87 -1.72 -26.47
N GLU A 118 -30.35 -0.70 -25.78
CA GLU A 118 -30.39 -0.55 -24.32
C GLU A 118 -31.16 0.71 -23.84
N ASP A 119 -31.76 1.49 -24.75
CA ASP A 119 -32.63 2.63 -24.41
C ASP A 119 -34.11 2.21 -24.20
N GLU A 120 -34.43 0.91 -24.30
CA GLU A 120 -35.77 0.37 -24.07
C GLU A 120 -35.96 0.00 -22.58
N GLU A 121 -36.95 0.62 -21.92
CA GLU A 121 -37.35 0.26 -20.56
C GLU A 121 -38.08 -1.10 -20.58
N ILE A 122 -37.48 -2.13 -20.01
CA ILE A 122 -38.08 -3.47 -19.94
C ILE A 122 -38.93 -3.55 -18.66
N GLU A 123 -40.23 -3.81 -18.81
CA GLU A 123 -41.14 -4.09 -17.70
C GLU A 123 -41.15 -5.59 -17.38
N VAL A 124 -40.54 -5.98 -16.27
CA VAL A 124 -40.64 -7.35 -15.72
C VAL A 124 -41.43 -7.28 -14.42
N ALA A 125 -42.57 -7.97 -14.37
CA ALA A 125 -43.45 -8.04 -13.19
C ALA A 125 -43.89 -6.67 -12.61
N GLY A 126 -44.16 -5.68 -13.49
CA GLY A 126 -44.76 -4.39 -13.09
C GLY A 126 -43.79 -3.35 -12.53
N ILE A 127 -42.48 -3.59 -12.57
CA ILE A 127 -41.45 -2.64 -12.12
C ILE A 127 -40.59 -2.23 -13.33
N LYS A 128 -40.60 -0.93 -13.66
CA LYS A 128 -39.75 -0.35 -14.71
C LYS A 128 -38.30 -0.30 -14.22
N ARG A 129 -37.40 -1.03 -14.87
CA ARG A 129 -35.96 -0.97 -14.59
C ARG A 129 -35.24 -0.38 -15.81
N LYS A 130 -34.32 0.56 -15.58
CA LYS A 130 -33.31 0.89 -16.59
C LYS A 130 -32.36 -0.30 -16.71
N ALA A 131 -32.11 -0.76 -17.93
CA ALA A 131 -31.36 -1.99 -18.18
C ALA A 131 -29.86 -1.94 -17.81
N MET A 132 -29.32 -0.78 -17.41
CA MET A 132 -27.88 -0.60 -17.32
C MET A 132 -27.28 -1.04 -15.97
N ASN A 133 -26.79 -2.28 -15.94
CA ASN A 133 -25.65 -2.69 -15.12
C ASN A 133 -24.61 -3.43 -16.00
N PRO A 134 -23.92 -2.72 -16.91
CA PRO A 134 -23.06 -3.34 -17.92
C PRO A 134 -21.84 -4.06 -17.34
N LEU A 135 -21.43 -3.69 -16.13
CA LEU A 135 -20.35 -4.35 -15.39
C LEU A 135 -20.87 -5.42 -14.40
N ASN A 136 -22.20 -5.62 -14.37
CA ASN A 136 -22.90 -6.44 -13.38
C ASN A 136 -22.43 -6.16 -11.94
N ASP A 137 -22.22 -4.88 -11.63
CA ASP A 137 -21.76 -4.43 -10.32
C ASP A 137 -22.89 -4.64 -9.31
N PRO A 138 -22.72 -5.51 -8.29
CA PRO A 138 -23.76 -5.81 -7.30
C PRO A 138 -24.23 -4.57 -6.52
N LEU A 139 -23.49 -3.46 -6.54
CA LEU A 139 -23.88 -2.21 -5.87
C LEU A 139 -24.96 -1.41 -6.62
N VAL A 140 -25.06 -1.53 -7.94
CA VAL A 140 -25.99 -0.72 -8.76
C VAL A 140 -27.45 -1.12 -8.52
N ASP A 141 -27.72 -2.42 -8.39
CA ASP A 141 -29.06 -2.94 -8.10
C ASP A 141 -29.53 -2.54 -6.69
N VAL A 142 -28.60 -2.50 -5.73
CA VAL A 142 -28.86 -2.03 -4.36
C VAL A 142 -29.14 -0.52 -4.37
N PHE A 143 -28.37 0.28 -5.11
CA PHE A 143 -28.55 1.73 -5.18
C PHE A 143 -29.89 2.13 -5.83
N ASN A 144 -30.30 1.44 -6.90
CA ASN A 144 -31.59 1.69 -7.56
C ASN A 144 -32.79 1.19 -6.74
N SER A 145 -32.67 0.01 -6.09
CA SER A 145 -33.73 -0.53 -5.22
C SER A 145 -33.88 0.23 -3.90
N ALA A 146 -32.81 0.89 -3.42
CA ALA A 146 -32.79 1.59 -2.14
C ALA A 146 -33.41 3.00 -2.17
N SER A 147 -33.89 3.48 -3.32
CA SER A 147 -34.61 4.76 -3.40
C SER A 147 -35.93 4.78 -2.59
N THR A 148 -36.35 3.65 -2.00
CA THR A 148 -37.52 3.58 -1.10
C THR A 148 -37.23 3.15 0.34
N SER A 149 -36.04 2.69 0.73
CA SER A 149 -35.76 2.45 2.15
C SER A 149 -34.28 2.23 2.46
N THR A 150 -33.77 3.04 3.40
CA THR A 150 -32.46 2.97 4.06
C THR A 150 -31.32 3.62 3.28
N GLY A 151 -31.11 4.91 3.55
CA GLY A 151 -29.99 5.67 3.03
C GLY A 151 -28.66 5.17 3.60
N VAL A 152 -27.79 4.71 2.70
CA VAL A 152 -26.34 4.74 2.92
C VAL A 152 -25.81 5.70 1.87
N ALA A 153 -25.80 6.98 2.24
CA ALA A 153 -25.02 7.99 1.52
C ALA A 153 -23.52 7.60 1.62
N PRO A 154 -22.66 7.97 0.65
CA PRO A 154 -21.22 7.82 0.82
C PRO A 154 -20.83 8.58 2.09
N ALA A 155 -20.35 7.84 3.10
CA ALA A 155 -20.02 8.40 4.40
C ALA A 155 -19.07 9.59 4.24
N THR A 156 -19.45 10.72 4.82
CA THR A 156 -18.64 11.94 4.82
C THR A 156 -17.33 11.69 5.59
N ASP A 157 -16.27 12.45 5.31
CA ASP A 157 -14.97 12.23 5.96
C ASP A 157 -15.04 12.36 7.51
N GLU A 158 -16.04 13.09 8.01
CA GLU A 158 -16.33 13.21 9.45
C GLU A 158 -16.91 11.92 10.05
N GLU A 159 -17.80 11.22 9.33
CA GLU A 159 -18.34 9.92 9.78
C GLU A 159 -17.27 8.83 9.76
N LYS A 160 -16.35 8.88 8.78
CA LYS A 160 -15.17 7.99 8.77
C LYS A 160 -14.24 8.28 9.95
N ALA A 161 -14.03 9.54 10.30
CA ALA A 161 -13.21 9.92 11.46
C ALA A 161 -13.84 9.49 12.79
N ALA A 162 -15.16 9.60 12.94
CA ALA A 162 -15.89 9.15 14.13
C ALA A 162 -15.87 7.61 14.29
N ALA A 163 -15.75 6.86 13.19
CA ALA A 163 -15.63 5.40 13.20
C ALA A 163 -14.19 4.87 13.38
N LYS A 164 -13.18 5.74 13.51
CA LYS A 164 -11.78 5.30 13.70
C LYS A 164 -11.58 4.79 15.12
N SER A 165 -10.99 3.60 15.20
CA SER A 165 -10.48 3.07 16.47
C SER A 165 -9.41 4.01 17.04
N GLU A 166 -9.38 4.17 18.36
CA GLU A 166 -8.37 4.95 19.09
C GLU A 166 -6.94 4.55 18.67
N VAL A 167 -6.71 3.26 18.43
CA VAL A 167 -5.41 2.74 17.99
C VAL A 167 -5.04 3.27 16.60
N VAL A 168 -6.00 3.34 15.67
CA VAL A 168 -5.75 3.87 14.32
C VAL A 168 -5.40 5.34 14.39
N MET A 169 -6.10 6.13 15.23
CA MET A 169 -5.77 7.53 15.44
C MET A 169 -4.34 7.73 15.96
N GLN A 170 -3.90 6.91 16.93
CA GLN A 170 -2.54 6.97 17.45
C GLN A 170 -1.49 6.61 16.38
N LEU A 171 -1.78 5.60 15.54
CA LEU A 171 -0.89 5.21 14.43
C LEU A 171 -0.80 6.28 13.35
N GLU A 172 -1.92 6.92 13.00
CA GLU A 172 -1.94 8.05 12.05
C GLU A 172 -1.14 9.24 12.59
N ALA A 173 -1.28 9.56 13.89
CA ALA A 173 -0.50 10.60 14.53
C ALA A 173 1.01 10.30 14.52
N GLN A 174 1.40 9.05 14.83
CA GLN A 174 2.80 8.64 14.76
C GLN A 174 3.34 8.74 13.32
N ALA A 175 2.57 8.31 12.32
CA ALA A 175 2.95 8.42 10.92
C ALA A 175 3.14 9.88 10.49
N ALA A 176 2.25 10.78 10.91
CA ALA A 176 2.38 12.21 10.63
C ALA A 176 3.67 12.80 11.22
N MET A 177 4.03 12.44 12.46
CA MET A 177 5.29 12.86 13.08
C MET A 177 6.51 12.32 12.34
N GLU A 178 6.48 11.06 11.90
CA GLU A 178 7.56 10.46 11.12
C GLU A 178 7.70 11.12 9.73
N GLU A 179 6.59 11.46 9.08
CA GLU A 179 6.60 12.22 7.82
C GLU A 179 7.22 13.60 7.98
N GLU A 180 6.89 14.32 9.05
CA GLU A 180 7.51 15.60 9.37
C GLU A 180 9.02 15.43 9.59
N ALA A 181 9.44 14.42 10.37
CA ALA A 181 10.84 14.12 10.57
C ALA A 181 11.58 13.79 9.26
N LEU A 182 10.93 13.08 8.33
CA LEU A 182 11.46 12.78 7.01
C LEU A 182 11.55 14.03 6.12
N LYS A 183 10.57 14.93 6.17
CA LYS A 183 10.62 16.23 5.47
C LYS A 183 11.76 17.11 5.98
N HIS A 184 12.04 17.07 7.28
CA HIS A 184 13.16 17.77 7.91
C HIS A 184 14.52 17.06 7.76
N ARG A 185 14.57 15.93 7.06
CA ARG A 185 15.83 15.21 6.83
C ARG A 185 16.79 16.07 6.01
N LYS A 186 17.97 16.34 6.59
CA LYS A 186 19.02 17.13 5.93
C LYS A 186 19.37 16.54 4.55
N PRO A 187 19.39 17.36 3.48
CA PRO A 187 19.79 16.88 2.16
C PRO A 187 21.26 16.43 2.18
N ARG A 188 21.61 15.50 1.30
CA ARG A 188 23.00 15.07 1.14
C ARG A 188 23.83 16.24 0.59
N HIS A 189 24.85 16.65 1.34
CA HIS A 189 25.81 17.67 0.94
C HIS A 189 27.09 17.03 0.37
N MET A 190 27.88 17.83 -0.32
CA MET A 190 29.19 17.45 -0.84
C MET A 190 30.24 17.54 0.27
N SER A 191 31.28 16.71 0.22
CA SER A 191 32.39 16.81 1.19
C SER A 191 33.23 18.07 0.96
N GLN A 192 33.94 18.54 1.98
CA GLN A 192 34.78 19.76 1.90
C GLN A 192 35.82 19.68 0.78
N ARG A 193 36.56 18.57 0.71
CA ARG A 193 37.60 18.36 -0.30
C ARG A 193 37.04 18.29 -1.72
N GLU A 194 35.83 17.77 -1.91
CA GLU A 194 35.16 17.80 -3.21
C GLU A 194 34.75 19.22 -3.60
N ALA A 195 34.34 20.05 -2.63
CA ALA A 195 34.06 21.47 -2.85
C ALA A 195 35.32 22.22 -3.31
N GLU A 196 36.44 22.08 -2.59
CA GLU A 196 37.74 22.68 -2.95
C GLU A 196 38.21 22.22 -4.33
N TRP A 197 38.00 20.94 -4.65
CA TRP A 197 38.35 20.38 -5.95
C TRP A 197 37.55 21.02 -7.08
N ILE A 198 36.23 21.14 -6.93
CA ILE A 198 35.37 21.81 -7.91
C ILE A 198 35.72 23.29 -8.01
N GLU A 199 35.97 23.97 -6.89
CA GLU A 199 36.41 25.37 -6.86
C GLU A 199 37.71 25.56 -7.67
N SER A 200 38.69 24.66 -7.52
CA SER A 200 39.94 24.70 -8.30
C SER A 200 39.71 24.49 -9.81
N LEU A 201 38.74 23.65 -10.18
CA LEU A 201 38.37 23.42 -11.58
C LEU A 201 37.68 24.65 -12.19
N VAL A 202 36.75 25.26 -11.45
CA VAL A 202 36.03 26.49 -11.86
C VAL A 202 37.01 27.65 -11.97
N ALA A 203 37.91 27.82 -11.00
CA ALA A 203 38.92 28.88 -11.02
C ALA A 203 39.83 28.81 -12.27
N LYS A 204 40.11 27.61 -12.79
CA LYS A 204 40.99 27.41 -13.94
C LYS A 204 40.26 27.41 -15.29
N HIS A 205 39.08 26.80 -15.38
CA HIS A 205 38.39 26.56 -16.65
C HIS A 205 37.09 27.36 -16.81
N GLY A 206 36.66 28.10 -15.79
CA GLY A 206 35.38 28.81 -15.78
C GLY A 206 34.21 27.85 -15.90
N ASP A 207 33.35 28.06 -16.89
CA ASP A 207 32.16 27.23 -17.15
C ASP A 207 32.40 26.08 -18.14
N ASN A 208 33.62 25.95 -18.67
CA ASN A 208 33.92 24.99 -19.73
C ASN A 208 34.12 23.56 -19.19
N VAL A 209 33.03 22.81 -19.03
CA VAL A 209 33.06 21.44 -18.49
C VAL A 209 33.95 20.50 -19.33
N MET A 210 33.93 20.61 -20.67
CA MET A 210 34.78 19.78 -21.52
C MET A 210 36.28 19.99 -21.27
N ALA A 211 36.67 21.21 -20.88
CA ALA A 211 38.04 21.53 -20.53
C ALA A 211 38.41 20.95 -19.15
N MET A 212 37.49 21.01 -18.18
CA MET A 212 37.64 20.38 -16.86
C MET A 212 37.85 18.87 -16.96
N VAL A 213 37.05 18.19 -17.80
CA VAL A 213 37.17 16.74 -18.01
C VAL A 213 38.54 16.37 -18.57
N ARG A 214 39.04 17.18 -19.52
CA ARG A 214 40.33 16.95 -20.18
C ARG A 214 41.55 17.35 -19.33
N ASP A 215 41.36 18.01 -18.19
CA ASP A 215 42.45 18.42 -17.32
C ASP A 215 43.05 17.25 -16.54
N LYS A 216 44.18 16.71 -17.03
CA LYS A 216 44.85 15.58 -16.39
C LYS A 216 45.41 15.87 -14.99
N LYS A 217 45.67 17.14 -14.66
CA LYS A 217 46.26 17.53 -13.38
C LYS A 217 45.18 17.69 -12.31
N LEU A 218 44.15 18.46 -12.62
CA LEU A 218 43.07 18.70 -11.69
C LEU A 218 42.07 17.54 -11.68
N ASN A 219 41.85 16.81 -12.77
CA ASN A 219 40.98 15.63 -12.81
C ASN A 219 41.80 14.32 -12.91
N PRO A 220 42.58 13.94 -11.89
CA PRO A 220 43.45 12.76 -11.95
C PRO A 220 42.63 11.46 -12.02
N MET A 221 41.44 11.45 -11.45
CA MET A 221 40.52 10.30 -11.45
C MET A 221 39.71 10.18 -12.74
N GLN A 222 39.94 11.06 -13.73
CA GLN A 222 39.25 11.02 -15.02
C GLN A 222 37.72 11.01 -14.89
N GLN A 223 37.19 11.84 -13.99
CA GLN A 223 35.76 11.99 -13.78
C GLN A 223 35.06 12.38 -15.08
N THR A 224 33.91 11.76 -15.32
CA THR A 224 33.12 11.97 -16.54
C THR A 224 32.47 13.35 -16.55
N GLU A 225 32.10 13.82 -17.73
CA GLU A 225 31.43 15.11 -17.91
C GLU A 225 30.14 15.22 -17.08
N GLY A 226 29.32 14.16 -17.06
CA GLY A 226 28.07 14.12 -16.31
C GLY A 226 28.27 14.22 -14.80
N ASP A 227 29.35 13.63 -14.27
CA ASP A 227 29.66 13.68 -12.85
C ASP A 227 30.13 15.09 -12.43
N ILE A 228 31.03 15.69 -13.22
CA ILE A 228 31.49 17.07 -13.00
C ILE A 228 30.30 18.04 -13.07
N ARG A 229 29.41 17.94 -14.07
CA ARG A 229 28.18 18.76 -14.15
C ARG A 229 27.30 18.61 -12.91
N ARG A 230 27.11 17.38 -12.42
CA ARG A 230 26.30 17.11 -11.23
C ARG A 230 26.90 17.75 -9.98
N ARG A 231 28.22 17.67 -9.80
CA ARG A 231 28.93 18.27 -8.66
C ARG A 231 28.95 19.79 -8.74
N LEU A 232 29.18 20.37 -9.93
CA LEU A 232 29.07 21.81 -10.17
C LEU A 232 27.70 22.34 -9.76
N ARG A 233 26.61 21.70 -10.21
CA ARG A 233 25.25 22.10 -9.81
C ARG A 233 25.06 22.06 -8.29
N LYS A 234 25.55 21.02 -7.62
CA LYS A 234 25.47 20.91 -6.15
C LYS A 234 26.32 21.97 -5.43
N TRP A 235 27.50 22.26 -5.96
CA TRP A 235 28.40 23.27 -5.42
C TRP A 235 27.80 24.67 -5.57
N GLN A 236 27.26 25.02 -6.75
CA GLN A 236 26.55 26.29 -6.98
C GLN A 236 25.37 26.45 -6.02
N GLN A 237 24.52 25.41 -5.89
CA GLN A 237 23.41 25.42 -4.92
C GLN A 237 23.87 25.56 -3.47
N ALA A 238 25.05 25.04 -3.11
CA ALA A 238 25.61 25.20 -1.77
C ALA A 238 26.16 26.62 -1.55
N GLN A 239 26.73 27.25 -2.58
CA GLN A 239 27.20 28.64 -2.54
C GLN A 239 26.02 29.61 -2.41
N GLU A 240 24.98 29.45 -3.23
CA GLU A 240 23.75 30.26 -3.16
C GLU A 240 23.14 30.21 -1.74
N LYS A 241 22.99 29.00 -1.18
CA LYS A 241 22.49 28.80 0.19
C LYS A 241 23.38 29.34 1.30
N SER A 242 24.66 29.59 1.02
CA SER A 242 25.59 30.17 2.01
C SER A 242 25.58 31.70 2.00
N GLN A 243 25.09 32.30 0.90
CA GLN A 243 24.97 33.74 0.74
C GLN A 243 23.60 34.28 1.17
N GLU A 244 22.58 33.42 1.16
CA GLU A 244 21.24 33.65 1.73
C GLU A 244 21.23 33.44 3.25
#